data_AF-A0A522CYJ9-F1
#
_entry.id   AF-A0A522CYJ9-F1
#
_cell.length_a   1.000
_cell.length_b   1.000
_cell.length_c   1.000
_cell.angle_alpha   90.00
_cell.angle_beta   90.00
_cell.angle_gamma   90.00
#
_symmetry.space_group_name_H-M   'P 1'
#
loop_
_entity.id
_entity.type
_entity.pdbx_description
1 polymer ?
#
loop_
_entity_poly.entity_id
_entity_poly.type
_entity_poly.pdbx_seq_one_letter_code
_entity_poly.pdbx_strand_id
1 'polypeptide(L)'
;MDSPENPENNRANDRVVYPVRVDYEIRLGGRTIAFETIFRVTVGSGPGDGTIDLDETSRISVEDLQRPFPLASQISKFDENASALMITGTSKHGMRDRVAISPTIAAT
;
A
#
# COMPACT_ATOMS: atom_id res chain seq x y z
N MET A 1 -10.64 4.93 -28.89
CA MET A 1 -10.11 3.95 -27.93
C MET A 1 -9.74 4.77 -26.71
N ASP A 2 -10.73 4.97 -25.86
CA ASP A 2 -10.60 5.79 -24.66
C ASP A 2 -9.77 4.98 -23.66
N SER A 3 -8.58 5.48 -23.32
CA SER A 3 -7.97 5.05 -22.06
C SER A 3 -8.92 5.46 -20.95
N PRO A 4 -9.21 4.61 -19.94
CA PRO A 4 -9.90 5.07 -18.75
C PRO A 4 -9.04 6.22 -18.20
N GLU A 5 -9.58 7.43 -18.25
CA GLU A 5 -8.88 8.65 -17.90
C GLU A 5 -8.30 8.47 -16.49
N ASN A 6 -6.97 8.30 -16.41
CA ASN A 6 -6.24 8.61 -15.19
C ASN A 6 -6.70 10.02 -14.80
N PRO A 7 -7.16 10.28 -13.58
CA PRO A 7 -7.81 11.53 -13.24
C PRO A 7 -6.83 12.69 -13.45
N GLU A 8 -6.92 13.32 -14.63
CA GLU A 8 -6.14 14.51 -15.01
C GLU A 8 -6.53 15.75 -14.17
N ASN A 9 -7.48 15.58 -13.24
CA ASN A 9 -7.95 16.55 -12.26
C ASN A 9 -7.19 16.53 -10.92
N ASN A 10 -5.94 16.07 -10.88
CA ASN A 10 -5.12 16.12 -9.65
C ASN A 10 -4.17 17.33 -9.56
N ARG A 11 -4.55 18.48 -10.14
CA ARG A 11 -3.71 19.71 -10.17
C ARG A 11 -3.69 20.51 -8.87
N ALA A 12 -4.36 20.05 -7.81
CA ALA A 12 -4.40 20.73 -6.51
C ALA A 12 -4.68 19.80 -5.30
N ASN A 13 -4.77 18.48 -5.49
CA ASN A 13 -4.97 17.59 -4.34
C ASN A 13 -3.62 17.16 -3.80
N ASP A 14 -3.33 17.57 -2.57
CA ASP A 14 -2.20 17.08 -1.77
C ASP A 14 -2.30 15.58 -1.49
N ARG A 15 -3.38 14.90 -1.92
CA ARG A 15 -3.68 13.49 -1.63
C ARG A 15 -4.33 12.80 -2.80
N VAL A 16 -3.88 11.58 -3.07
CA VAL A 16 -4.44 10.66 -4.06
C VAL A 16 -5.07 9.48 -3.31
N VAL A 17 -6.30 9.13 -3.66
CA VAL A 17 -7.11 8.14 -2.94
C VAL A 17 -7.58 7.05 -3.90
N TYR A 18 -7.26 5.79 -3.62
CA TYR A 18 -7.67 4.65 -4.44
C TYR A 18 -8.13 3.46 -3.59
N PRO A 19 -9.15 2.71 -4.03
CA PRO A 19 -9.39 1.39 -3.48
C PRO A 19 -8.22 0.49 -3.86
N VAL A 20 -7.72 -0.26 -2.88
CA VAL A 20 -6.65 -1.25 -3.07
C VAL A 20 -7.01 -2.58 -2.43
N ARG A 21 -6.42 -3.64 -2.96
CA ARG A 21 -6.24 -4.90 -2.26
C ARG A 21 -4.87 -4.92 -1.61
N VAL A 22 -4.83 -5.39 -0.37
CA VAL A 22 -3.63 -5.55 0.43
C VAL A 22 -3.48 -7.03 0.74
N ASP A 23 -2.37 -7.62 0.32
CA ASP A 23 -1.96 -8.96 0.72
C ASP A 23 -0.76 -8.83 1.68
N TYR A 24 -1.00 -9.06 2.97
CA TYR A 24 0.00 -9.01 4.04
C TYR A 24 0.49 -10.41 4.38
N GLU A 25 1.77 -10.68 4.16
CA GLU A 25 2.44 -11.93 4.49
C GLU A 25 3.25 -11.78 5.77
N ILE A 26 2.73 -12.39 6.84
CA ILE A 26 3.44 -12.49 8.13
C ILE A 26 4.50 -13.58 7.97
N ARG A 27 5.78 -13.20 8.09
CA ARG A 27 6.95 -14.02 7.80
C ARG A 27 6.96 -14.51 6.35
N LEU A 28 7.93 -14.08 5.57
CA LEU A 28 8.12 -14.50 4.18
C LEU A 28 8.09 -16.04 4.05
N GLY A 29 7.21 -16.56 3.19
CA GLY A 29 6.85 -17.97 3.05
C GLY A 29 5.72 -18.45 3.96
N GLY A 30 5.07 -17.54 4.67
CA GLY A 30 4.11 -17.82 5.76
C GLY A 30 2.66 -17.58 5.38
N ARG A 31 1.84 -17.29 6.40
CA ARG A 31 0.41 -17.03 6.21
C ARG A 31 0.21 -15.65 5.59
N THR A 32 -0.59 -15.61 4.53
CA THR A 32 -1.05 -14.36 3.90
C THR A 32 -2.44 -13.98 4.41
N ILE A 33 -2.63 -12.70 4.72
CA ILE A 33 -3.90 -12.06 5.09
C ILE A 33 -4.23 -11.08 3.98
N ALA A 34 -5.35 -11.30 3.29
CA ALA A 34 -5.80 -10.47 2.18
C ALA A 34 -7.02 -9.64 2.59
N PHE A 35 -7.05 -8.36 2.23
CA PHE A 35 -8.19 -7.48 2.47
C PHE A 35 -8.22 -6.30 1.50
N GLU A 36 -9.41 -5.73 1.33
CA GLU A 36 -9.60 -4.52 0.55
C GLU A 36 -9.74 -3.32 1.48
N THR A 37 -9.13 -2.21 1.10
CA THR A 37 -9.21 -0.96 1.86
C THR A 37 -8.98 0.25 0.94
N ILE A 38 -9.01 1.45 1.52
CA ILE A 38 -8.67 2.69 0.84
C ILE A 38 -7.21 3.05 1.11
N PHE A 39 -6.45 3.22 0.04
CA PHE A 39 -5.11 3.76 0.03
C PHE A 39 -5.15 5.27 -0.17
N ARG A 40 -4.40 6.01 0.66
CA ARG A 40 -4.16 7.44 0.49
C ARG A 40 -2.67 7.68 0.41
N VAL A 41 -2.22 8.34 -0.64
CA VAL A 41 -0.84 8.84 -0.73
C VAL A 41 -0.84 10.35 -0.76
N THR A 42 -0.01 10.95 0.08
CA THR A 42 0.24 12.40 0.02
C THR A 42 1.21 12.67 -1.11
N VAL A 43 0.83 13.54 -2.05
CA VAL A 43 1.66 13.92 -3.20
C VAL A 43 1.87 15.43 -3.12
N GLY A 44 3.10 15.86 -2.85
CA GLY A 44 3.40 17.27 -2.65
C GLY A 44 4.91 17.54 -2.67
N SER A 45 5.34 18.64 -2.04
CA SER A 45 6.75 19.03 -1.92
C SER A 45 7.21 19.22 -0.47
N GLY A 46 6.37 18.81 0.49
CA GLY A 46 6.59 18.95 1.92
C GLY A 46 7.14 17.69 2.60
N PRO A 47 7.41 17.74 3.91
CA PRO A 47 7.96 16.63 4.68
C PRO A 47 7.11 15.35 4.70
N GLY A 48 5.83 15.46 4.34
CA GLY A 48 4.89 14.33 4.25
C GLY A 48 4.72 13.78 2.83
N ASP A 49 5.44 14.31 1.83
CA ASP A 49 5.39 13.77 0.47
C ASP A 49 5.77 12.29 0.43
N GLY A 50 4.99 11.50 -0.30
CA GLY A 50 5.15 10.05 -0.39
C GLY A 50 4.62 9.27 0.83
N THR A 51 4.01 9.93 1.82
CA THR A 51 3.38 9.22 2.95
C THR A 51 2.18 8.42 2.45
N ILE A 52 2.15 7.14 2.80
CA ILE A 52 1.08 6.19 2.46
C ILE A 52 0.29 5.85 3.72
N ASP A 53 -1.02 6.06 3.66
CA ASP A 53 -1.98 5.66 4.69
C ASP A 53 -2.97 4.64 4.09
N LEU A 54 -3.38 3.67 4.91
CA LEU A 54 -4.41 2.69 4.56
C LEU A 54 -5.54 2.79 5.60
N ASP A 55 -6.79 2.74 5.16
CA ASP A 55 -7.93 2.75 6.08
C ASP A 55 -8.02 1.44 6.89
N GLU A 56 -8.44 1.57 8.14
CA GLU A 56 -8.86 0.41 8.92
C GLU A 56 -10.14 -0.19 8.36
N THR A 57 -10.25 -1.51 8.45
CA THR A 57 -11.48 -2.22 8.11
C THR A 57 -12.16 -2.72 9.37
N SER A 58 -13.45 -3.04 9.30
CA SER A 58 -14.20 -3.62 10.42
C SER A 58 -13.62 -4.93 10.99
N ARG A 59 -12.70 -5.58 10.28
CA ARG A 59 -12.10 -6.87 10.66
C ARG A 59 -10.59 -6.82 10.84
N ILE A 60 -9.95 -5.76 10.37
CA ILE A 60 -8.49 -5.64 10.30
C ILE A 60 -8.13 -4.21 10.68
N SER A 61 -7.48 -4.08 11.83
CA SER A 61 -6.75 -2.85 12.16
C SER A 61 -5.49 -2.82 11.30
N VAL A 62 -5.39 -1.77 10.49
CA VAL A 62 -4.18 -1.52 9.72
C VAL A 62 -3.04 -1.18 10.68
N GLU A 63 -3.28 -0.57 11.84
CA GLU A 63 -2.24 -0.31 12.84
C GLU A 63 -1.64 -1.62 13.38
N ASP A 64 -2.48 -2.63 13.60
CA ASP A 64 -2.05 -3.97 14.03
C ASP A 64 -1.21 -4.69 12.95
N LEU A 65 -1.38 -4.32 11.67
CA LEU A 65 -0.57 -4.80 10.55
C LEU A 65 0.62 -3.89 10.20
N GLN A 66 0.53 -2.58 10.47
CA GLN A 66 1.52 -1.53 10.16
C GLN A 66 2.55 -1.37 11.27
N ARG A 67 2.31 -1.89 12.47
CA ARG A 67 3.41 -2.28 13.34
C ARG A 67 3.99 -3.56 12.74
N PRO A 68 5.00 -3.48 11.85
CA PRO A 68 6.32 -3.64 12.45
C PRO A 68 7.54 -3.10 11.70
N PHE A 69 7.44 -2.32 10.60
CA PHE A 69 8.66 -1.85 9.94
C PHE A 69 9.03 -0.43 10.39
N PRO A 70 10.13 -0.24 11.14
CA PRO A 70 10.82 1.04 11.14
C PRO A 70 10.98 1.53 9.69
N LEU A 71 10.70 2.80 9.39
CA LEU A 71 10.93 3.36 8.04
C LEU A 71 12.36 3.05 7.54
N ALA A 72 13.33 2.99 8.45
CA ALA A 72 14.72 2.65 8.15
C ALA A 72 14.95 1.20 7.68
N SER A 73 14.01 0.27 7.90
CA SER A 73 14.10 -1.13 7.46
C SER A 73 13.10 -1.48 6.35
N GLN A 74 12.33 -0.50 5.86
CA GLN A 74 11.40 -0.68 4.75
C GLN A 74 12.13 -0.56 3.41
N ILE A 75 11.86 -1.50 2.52
CA ILE A 75 12.23 -1.43 1.11
C ILE A 75 10.92 -1.51 0.32
N SER A 76 10.57 -0.40 -0.32
CA SER A 76 9.44 -0.28 -1.24
C SER A 76 9.92 -0.40 -2.69
N LYS A 77 9.29 -1.28 -3.47
CA LYS A 77 9.54 -1.44 -4.90
C LYS A 77 8.22 -1.67 -5.62
N PHE A 78 8.02 -1.02 -6.76
CA PHE A 78 6.92 -1.38 -7.66
C PHE A 78 7.28 -2.66 -8.44
N ASP A 79 6.42 -3.67 -8.36
CA ASP A 79 6.51 -4.89 -9.18
C ASP A 79 5.56 -4.76 -10.37
N GLU A 80 6.13 -4.54 -11.56
CA GLU A 80 5.38 -4.38 -12.79
C GLU A 80 4.58 -5.63 -13.18
N ASN A 81 5.09 -6.83 -12.87
CA ASN A 81 4.39 -8.08 -13.20
C ASN A 81 3.16 -8.28 -12.32
N ALA A 82 3.28 -7.95 -11.04
CA ALA A 82 2.16 -8.01 -10.09
C ALA A 82 1.26 -6.77 -10.15
N SER A 83 1.67 -5.71 -10.85
CA SER A 83 1.04 -4.38 -10.81
C SER A 83 0.78 -3.92 -9.37
N ALA A 84 1.76 -4.14 -8.50
CA ALA A 84 1.63 -3.95 -7.07
C ALA A 84 2.83 -3.20 -6.48
N LEU A 85 2.54 -2.32 -5.52
CA LEU A 85 3.56 -1.78 -4.63
C LEU A 85 3.94 -2.86 -3.61
N MET A 86 5.18 -3.34 -3.70
CA MET A 86 5.73 -4.33 -2.79
C MET A 86 6.52 -3.62 -1.70
N ILE A 87 6.13 -3.82 -0.46
CA ILE A 87 6.84 -3.33 0.72
C ILE A 87 7.38 -4.55 1.45
N THR A 88 8.70 -4.60 1.63
CA THR A 88 9.36 -5.63 2.43
C THR A 88 10.12 -4.98 3.55
N GLY A 89 10.19 -5.63 4.70
CA GLY A 89 11.03 -5.16 5.78
C GLY A 89 11.20 -6.20 6.86
N THR A 90 11.92 -5.81 7.91
CA THR A 90 12.07 -6.63 9.11
C THR A 90 11.21 -6.08 10.22
N SER A 91 10.34 -6.94 10.76
CA SER A 91 9.47 -6.63 11.87
C SER A 91 10.25 -6.35 13.16
N LYS A 92 9.60 -5.74 14.16
CA LYS A 92 10.15 -5.57 15.52
C LYS A 92 10.57 -6.90 16.19
N HIS A 93 10.04 -8.03 15.72
CA HIS A 93 10.39 -9.37 16.19
C HIS A 93 11.47 -10.06 15.35
N GLY A 94 12.11 -9.34 14.41
CA GLY A 94 13.18 -9.87 13.56
C GLY A 94 12.70 -10.72 12.38
N MET A 95 11.39 -10.86 12.18
CA MET A 95 10.83 -11.61 11.05
C MET A 95 10.75 -10.72 9.81
N ARG A 96 11.09 -11.26 8.64
CA ARG A 96 10.88 -10.55 7.36
C ARG A 96 9.42 -10.68 6.95
N ASP A 97 8.70 -9.57 6.86
CA ASP A 97 7.32 -9.54 6.41
C ASP A 97 7.24 -8.88 5.03
N ARG A 98 6.15 -9.12 4.31
CA ARG A 98 5.91 -8.56 2.98
C ARG A 98 4.48 -8.07 2.85
N VAL A 99 4.31 -6.90 2.26
CA VAL A 99 3.01 -6.30 1.94
C VAL A 99 2.97 -6.07 0.44
N ALA A 100 1.96 -6.60 -0.23
CA ALA A 100 1.64 -6.25 -1.61
C ALA A 100 0.39 -5.37 -1.61
N ILE A 101 0.47 -4.20 -2.22
CA ILE A 101 -0.66 -3.29 -2.38
C ILE A 101 -0.93 -3.17 -3.87
N SER A 102 -2.07 -3.68 -4.34
CA SER A 102 -2.48 -3.62 -5.73
C SER A 102 -3.79 -2.84 -5.88
N PRO A 103 -4.00 -2.12 -6.99
CA PRO A 103 -5.28 -1.46 -7.25
C PRO A 103 -6.41 -2.49 -7.31
N THR A 104 -7.56 -2.20 -6.72
CA THR A 104 -8.76 -3.06 -6.86
C THR A 104 -9.52 -2.80 -8.16
N ILE A 105 -8.96 -2.05 -9.11
CA ILE A 105 -9.63 -1.66 -10.35
C ILE A 105 -10.19 -2.92 -11.01
N ALA A 106 -11.52 -3.00 -11.05
CA ALA A 106 -12.21 -3.99 -11.85
C ALA A 106 -11.72 -3.81 -13.29
N ALA A 107 -11.08 -4.84 -13.84
CA ALA A 107 -10.75 -4.88 -15.25
C ALA A 107 -12.01 -4.49 -16.04
N THR A 108 -11.95 -3.32 -16.68
CA THR A 108 -13.03 -2.85 -17.55
C THR A 108 -12.72 -3.28 -18.98
#